data_AF-A0A2M9KNE6-F1
#
_entry.id   AF-A0A2M9KNE6-F1
#
_cell.length_a   1.000
_cell.length_b   1.000
_cell.length_c   1.000
_cell.angle_alpha   90.00
_cell.angle_beta   90.00
_cell.angle_gamma   90.00
#
_symmetry.space_group_name_H-M   'P 1'
#
loop_
_entity.id
_entity.type
_entity.pdbx_description
1 polymer ?
#
loop_
_entity_poly.entity_id
_entity_poly.type
_entity_poly.pdbx_seq_one_letter_code
_entity_poly.pdbx_strand_id
1 'polypeptide(L)'
;MRDAVRTDLAACWGRVAEAARGRGLDPAAVLSAERLSHLSGVEPALIADVVAGTAPEVPLERRVHRRFLLLRATRRDKHGREWPLAAIAEDFGAPGASLGPLNAGTGLPRLGHAAGVQRFFGVHAGFLLADAKSAVERALAYGTDDLEQLSYRTGMTPEAVRLTLDGRPPRPPLREQVRSRLEHLRRTRPRQDGRPHSLAEIAASFDASGQSLTRLAQGEGLPNLAAAAGIQRFYGVEGGFLLADDAEALGTALAGIERELGPAGRGGENPMLALMRAHDVRGIVTRAGRLSPRGWKSLADHLEDLLAREGQLARLPPPAAGAAAPAETVEAVPAAEADTADAPHGPDREHPR
;
A
#
# COMPACT_ATOMS: atom_id res chain seq x y z
N MET A 1 -26.69 28.43 19.18
CA MET A 1 -25.20 28.47 19.22
C MET A 1 -24.74 27.38 20.17
N ARG A 2 -24.23 26.26 19.64
CA ARG A 2 -23.58 25.24 20.48
C ARG A 2 -22.10 25.58 20.49
N ASP A 3 -21.58 26.01 21.63
CA ASP A 3 -20.14 26.02 21.89
C ASP A 3 -19.66 24.57 21.77
N ALA A 4 -19.08 24.25 20.61
CA ALA A 4 -18.36 23.00 20.43
C ALA A 4 -17.19 23.05 21.41
N VAL A 5 -17.20 22.16 22.40
CA VAL A 5 -16.10 21.93 23.34
C VAL A 5 -14.82 21.86 22.52
N ARG A 6 -14.01 22.94 22.53
CA ARG A 6 -12.72 22.96 21.85
C ARG A 6 -11.83 21.98 22.59
N THR A 7 -11.64 20.80 22.02
CA THR A 7 -10.68 19.83 22.52
C THR A 7 -9.31 20.48 22.66
N ASP A 8 -8.66 20.26 23.81
CA ASP A 8 -7.29 20.62 24.06
C ASP A 8 -6.37 19.55 23.43
N LEU A 9 -5.63 19.96 22.40
CA LEU A 9 -4.74 19.10 21.63
C LEU A 9 -3.57 18.59 22.48
N ALA A 10 -3.05 19.40 23.40
CA ALA A 10 -1.96 19.01 24.29
C ALA A 10 -2.43 17.94 25.28
N ALA A 11 -3.64 18.09 25.82
CA ALA A 11 -4.26 17.06 26.65
C ALA A 11 -4.53 15.78 25.86
N CYS A 12 -4.93 15.88 24.59
CA CYS A 12 -5.12 14.72 23.71
C CYS A 12 -3.79 13.98 23.48
N TRP A 13 -2.73 14.71 23.14
CA TRP A 13 -1.38 14.20 22.98
C TRP A 13 -0.89 13.44 24.21
N GLY A 14 -1.08 14.01 25.40
CA GLY A 14 -0.73 13.36 26.67
C GLY A 14 -1.46 12.04 26.90
N ARG A 15 -2.77 11.99 26.63
CA ARG A 15 -3.56 10.75 26.75
C ARG A 15 -3.09 9.67 25.77
N VAL A 16 -2.76 10.02 24.53
CA VAL A 16 -2.26 9.08 23.53
C VAL A 16 -0.88 8.54 23.93
N ALA A 17 -0.01 9.39 24.50
CA ALA A 17 1.29 8.95 25.01
C ALA A 17 1.13 7.92 26.14
N GLU A 18 0.27 8.17 27.12
CA GLU A 18 0.00 7.21 28.21
C GLU A 18 -0.61 5.91 27.69
N ALA A 19 -1.54 5.99 26.72
CA ALA A 19 -2.14 4.82 26.11
C ALA A 19 -1.11 3.98 25.34
N ALA A 20 -0.18 4.62 24.62
CA ALA A 20 0.91 3.93 23.94
C ALA A 20 1.80 3.17 24.94
N ARG A 21 2.22 3.83 26.04
CA ARG A 21 3.01 3.18 27.10
C ARG A 21 2.25 2.01 27.73
N GLY A 22 0.97 2.18 28.03
CA GLY A 22 0.12 1.12 28.60
C GLY A 22 -0.02 -0.11 27.71
N ARG A 23 0.24 0.03 26.40
CA ARG A 23 0.22 -1.06 25.40
C ARG A 23 1.62 -1.56 25.03
N GLY A 24 2.67 -1.09 25.70
CA GLY A 24 4.05 -1.45 25.37
C GLY A 24 4.57 -0.87 24.05
N LEU A 25 3.88 0.13 23.49
CA LEU A 25 4.32 0.85 22.29
C LEU A 25 5.19 2.03 22.69
N ASP A 26 6.17 2.36 21.86
CA ASP A 26 6.97 3.58 22.01
C ASP A 26 6.12 4.81 21.66
N PRO A 27 5.84 5.73 22.62
CA PRO A 27 5.09 6.95 22.35
C PRO A 27 5.78 7.83 21.31
N ALA A 28 7.11 7.84 21.23
CA ALA A 28 7.83 8.65 20.27
C ALA A 28 7.58 8.19 18.83
N ALA A 29 7.43 6.88 18.61
CA ALA A 29 7.03 6.34 17.32
C ALA A 29 5.57 6.69 16.97
N VAL A 30 4.64 6.53 17.91
CA VAL A 30 3.19 6.80 17.71
C VAL A 30 2.92 8.29 17.48
N LEU A 31 3.64 9.16 18.17
CA LEU A 31 3.50 10.61 18.15
C LEU A 31 4.54 11.30 17.27
N SER A 32 5.27 10.54 16.44
CA SER A 32 6.24 11.09 15.51
C SER A 32 5.58 12.08 14.55
N ALA A 33 6.27 13.20 14.29
CA ALA A 33 5.78 14.23 13.40
C ALA A 33 5.54 13.69 11.98
N GLU A 34 6.36 12.73 11.54
CA GLU A 34 6.25 12.05 10.25
C GLU A 34 4.98 11.22 10.16
N ARG A 35 4.66 10.43 11.21
CA ARG A 35 3.43 9.64 11.25
C ARG A 35 2.19 10.55 11.29
N LEU A 36 2.21 11.57 12.14
CA LEU A 36 1.09 12.49 12.25
C LEU A 36 0.91 13.30 10.97
N SER A 37 2.00 13.68 10.30
CA SER A 37 1.97 14.30 8.98
C SER A 37 1.33 13.40 7.94
N HIS A 38 1.73 12.13 7.91
CA HIS A 38 1.20 11.14 6.99
C HIS A 38 -0.32 10.90 7.16
N LEU A 39 -0.82 10.96 8.40
CA LEU A 39 -2.23 10.73 8.73
C LEU A 39 -3.12 11.97 8.61
N SER A 40 -2.56 13.16 8.88
CA SER A 40 -3.31 14.43 8.89
C SER A 40 -3.12 15.27 7.62
N GLY A 41 -2.04 15.01 6.87
CA GLY A 41 -1.60 15.87 5.77
C GLY A 41 -1.00 17.21 6.21
N VAL A 42 -0.75 17.42 7.51
CA VAL A 42 -0.04 18.60 8.01
C VAL A 42 1.47 18.38 7.85
N GLU A 43 2.24 19.40 7.51
CA GLU A 43 3.69 19.27 7.37
C GLU A 43 4.34 18.85 8.70
N PRO A 44 5.34 17.95 8.71
CA PRO A 44 5.96 17.47 9.95
C PRO A 44 6.47 18.61 10.83
N ALA A 45 7.08 19.63 10.22
CA ALA A 45 7.61 20.80 10.91
C ALA A 45 6.53 21.63 11.63
N LEU A 46 5.26 21.56 11.21
CA LEU A 46 4.16 22.32 11.79
C LEU A 46 3.39 21.54 12.86
N ILE A 47 3.63 20.23 13.02
CA ILE A 47 2.84 19.39 13.94
C ILE A 47 2.96 19.90 15.39
N ALA A 48 4.17 20.23 15.85
CA ALA A 48 4.39 20.73 17.20
C ALA A 48 3.65 22.05 17.44
N ASP A 49 3.73 22.99 16.49
CA ASP A 49 3.05 24.28 16.58
C ASP A 49 1.51 24.12 16.55
N VAL A 50 1.00 23.16 15.78
CA VAL A 50 -0.45 22.88 15.74
C VAL A 50 -0.92 22.34 17.09
N VAL A 51 -0.16 21.43 17.70
CA VAL A 51 -0.46 20.87 19.02
C VAL A 51 -0.40 21.94 20.11
N ALA A 52 0.58 22.84 20.02
CA ALA A 52 0.72 23.99 20.92
C ALA A 52 -0.35 25.08 20.67
N GLY A 53 -1.12 24.99 19.58
CA GLY A 53 -2.09 26.01 19.19
C GLY A 53 -1.46 27.31 18.69
N THR A 54 -0.17 27.27 18.30
CA THR A 54 0.62 28.42 17.82
C THR A 54 0.84 28.41 16.31
N ALA A 55 0.41 27.35 15.62
CA ALA A 55 0.61 27.24 14.17
C ALA A 55 -0.04 28.39 13.39
N PRO A 56 0.66 28.93 12.38
CA PRO A 56 0.10 29.95 11.52
C PRO A 56 -1.04 29.38 10.66
N GLU A 57 -2.06 30.20 10.40
CA GLU A 57 -3.14 29.81 9.50
C GLU A 57 -2.63 29.78 8.05
N VAL A 58 -2.66 28.60 7.44
CA VAL A 58 -2.29 28.41 6.03
C VAL A 58 -3.57 28.51 5.18
N PRO A 59 -3.56 29.31 4.09
CA PRO A 59 -4.69 29.40 3.17
C PRO A 59 -5.19 28.03 2.71
N LEU A 60 -6.51 27.89 2.58
CA LEU A 60 -7.16 26.61 2.28
C LEU A 60 -6.62 25.99 0.99
N GLU A 61 -6.41 26.80 -0.06
CA GLU A 61 -5.88 26.39 -1.36
C GLU A 61 -4.51 25.72 -1.21
N ARG A 62 -3.62 26.36 -0.44
CA ARG A 62 -2.28 25.83 -0.18
C ARG A 62 -2.33 24.56 0.64
N ARG A 63 -3.19 24.47 1.66
CA ARG A 63 -3.36 23.24 2.46
C ARG A 63 -3.86 22.09 1.61
N VAL A 64 -4.93 22.31 0.86
CA VAL A 64 -5.56 21.30 0.01
C VAL A 64 -4.59 20.81 -1.06
N HIS A 65 -3.87 21.73 -1.71
CA HIS A 65 -2.84 21.39 -2.69
C HIS A 65 -1.70 20.56 -2.09
N ARG A 66 -1.11 21.01 -0.97
CA ARG A 66 -0.03 20.28 -0.28
C ARG A 66 -0.46 18.88 0.15
N ARG A 67 -1.68 18.76 0.71
CA ARG A 67 -2.24 17.47 1.12
C ARG A 67 -2.47 16.54 -0.07
N PHE A 68 -2.96 17.07 -1.19
CA PHE A 68 -3.11 16.29 -2.40
C PHE A 68 -1.77 15.79 -2.95
N LEU A 69 -0.73 16.64 -2.95
CA LEU A 69 0.63 16.22 -3.33
C LEU A 69 1.20 15.18 -2.38
N LEU A 70 0.97 15.32 -1.06
CA LEU A 70 1.39 14.32 -0.08
C LEU A 70 0.73 12.95 -0.34
N LEU A 71 -0.57 12.91 -0.64
CA LEU A 71 -1.26 11.67 -0.99
C LEU A 71 -0.63 11.03 -2.23
N ARG A 72 -0.42 11.81 -3.28
CA ARG A 72 0.24 11.32 -4.50
C ARG A 72 1.66 10.82 -4.22
N ALA A 73 2.40 11.50 -3.35
CA ALA A 73 3.77 11.17 -3.03
C ALA A 73 3.92 9.91 -2.16
N THR A 74 2.98 9.68 -1.25
CA THR A 74 3.05 8.61 -0.23
C THR A 74 2.22 7.39 -0.59
N ARG A 75 1.15 7.55 -1.38
CA ARG A 75 0.20 6.48 -1.72
C ARG A 75 0.34 6.11 -3.19
N ARG A 76 1.39 5.35 -3.44
CA ARG A 76 1.81 4.94 -4.79
C ARG A 76 0.97 3.77 -5.32
N ASP A 77 1.02 3.57 -6.64
CA ASP A 77 0.45 2.38 -7.27
C ASP A 77 1.22 1.10 -6.86
N LYS A 78 0.74 -0.07 -7.28
CA LYS A 78 1.38 -1.36 -7.01
C LYS A 78 2.82 -1.50 -7.55
N HIS A 79 3.28 -0.56 -8.37
CA HIS A 79 4.62 -0.49 -8.94
C HIS A 79 5.46 0.63 -8.29
N GLY A 80 4.97 1.28 -7.24
CA GLY A 80 5.66 2.38 -6.55
C GLY A 80 5.60 3.72 -7.30
N ARG A 81 4.78 3.84 -8.35
CA ARG A 81 4.64 5.07 -9.14
C ARG A 81 3.51 5.94 -8.63
N GLU A 82 3.58 7.22 -8.98
CA GLU A 82 2.50 8.16 -8.73
C GLU A 82 1.26 7.81 -9.56
N TRP A 83 0.07 7.89 -8.96
CA TRP A 83 -1.17 7.70 -9.71
C TRP A 83 -1.36 8.81 -10.74
N PRO A 84 -1.72 8.47 -12.00
CA PRO A 84 -2.12 9.44 -13.00
C PRO A 84 -3.39 10.18 -12.55
N LEU A 85 -3.47 11.49 -12.78
CA LEU A 85 -4.65 12.29 -12.42
C LEU A 85 -5.93 11.74 -13.07
N ALA A 86 -5.82 11.23 -14.29
CA ALA A 86 -6.94 10.61 -15.00
C ALA A 86 -7.48 9.38 -14.25
N ALA A 87 -6.59 8.51 -13.76
CA ALA A 87 -6.99 7.31 -13.01
C ALA A 87 -7.67 7.66 -11.69
N ILE A 88 -7.17 8.70 -11.00
CA ILE A 88 -7.79 9.19 -9.75
C ILE A 88 -9.20 9.73 -10.04
N ALA A 89 -9.34 10.54 -11.10
CA ALA A 89 -10.62 11.16 -11.46
C ALA A 89 -11.66 10.14 -11.96
N GLU A 90 -11.22 9.13 -12.71
CA GLU A 90 -12.07 8.06 -13.24
C GLU A 90 -12.75 7.26 -12.12
N ASP A 91 -12.08 7.04 -10.98
CA ASP A 91 -12.65 6.33 -9.82
C ASP A 91 -13.95 6.94 -9.29
N PHE A 92 -14.13 8.25 -9.44
CA PHE A 92 -15.34 8.94 -9.01
C PHE A 92 -16.11 9.59 -10.17
N GLY A 93 -15.91 9.08 -11.38
CA GLY A 93 -16.67 9.47 -12.57
C GLY A 93 -16.45 10.92 -13.02
N ALA A 94 -15.28 11.49 -12.73
CA ALA A 94 -14.93 12.84 -13.15
C ALA A 94 -14.01 12.83 -14.38
N PRO A 95 -14.04 13.87 -15.23
CA PRO A 95 -13.12 13.99 -16.36
C PRO A 95 -11.67 13.99 -15.88
N GLY A 96 -10.75 13.34 -16.61
CA GLY A 96 -9.35 13.23 -16.20
C GLY A 96 -8.63 14.57 -16.01
N ALA A 97 -9.07 15.63 -16.69
CA ALA A 97 -8.55 17.00 -16.53
C ALA A 97 -9.06 17.73 -15.27
N SER A 98 -10.08 17.19 -14.58
CA SER A 98 -10.75 17.86 -13.45
C SER A 98 -9.85 18.10 -12.23
N LEU A 99 -8.79 17.30 -12.09
CA LEU A 99 -7.81 17.43 -11.01
C LEU A 99 -6.59 18.28 -11.39
N GLY A 100 -6.51 18.78 -12.63
CA GLY A 100 -5.42 19.62 -13.11
C GLY A 100 -5.19 20.88 -12.25
N PRO A 101 -6.22 21.70 -11.97
CA PRO A 101 -6.08 22.89 -11.14
C PRO A 101 -5.66 22.57 -9.70
N LEU A 102 -6.17 21.48 -9.12
CA LEU A 102 -5.77 21.01 -7.79
C LEU A 102 -4.29 20.59 -7.79
N ASN A 103 -3.86 19.84 -8.81
CA ASN A 103 -2.48 19.40 -8.94
C ASN A 103 -1.50 20.56 -9.19
N ALA A 104 -1.95 21.62 -9.85
CA ALA A 104 -1.15 22.83 -10.08
C ALA A 104 -1.21 23.83 -8.91
N GLY A 105 -2.08 23.60 -7.91
CA GLY A 105 -2.30 24.52 -6.81
C GLY A 105 -3.02 25.81 -7.20
N THR A 106 -3.69 25.81 -8.36
CA THR A 106 -4.39 26.98 -8.91
C THR A 106 -5.90 26.95 -8.68
N GLY A 107 -6.44 25.86 -8.13
CA GLY A 107 -7.86 25.75 -7.84
C GLY A 107 -8.21 24.73 -6.77
N LEU A 108 -9.34 24.96 -6.10
CA LEU A 108 -9.91 24.03 -5.14
C LEU A 108 -10.75 22.96 -5.83
N PRO A 109 -10.76 21.72 -5.31
CA PRO A 109 -11.67 20.70 -5.78
C PRO A 109 -13.10 21.04 -5.33
N ARG A 110 -14.08 20.70 -6.17
CA ARG A 110 -15.48 20.62 -5.73
C ARG A 110 -15.59 19.60 -4.60
N LEU A 111 -16.55 19.78 -3.68
CA LEU A 111 -16.75 18.87 -2.54
C LEU A 111 -16.83 17.39 -2.95
N GLY A 112 -17.58 17.09 -4.02
CA GLY A 112 -17.66 15.73 -4.56
C GLY A 112 -16.33 15.17 -5.07
N HIS A 113 -15.49 16.00 -5.69
CA HIS A 113 -14.15 15.59 -6.14
C HIS A 113 -13.19 15.40 -4.97
N ALA A 114 -13.26 16.26 -3.94
CA ALA A 114 -12.48 16.10 -2.72
C ALA A 114 -12.83 14.78 -2.02
N ALA A 115 -14.12 14.46 -1.91
CA ALA A 115 -14.57 13.17 -1.37
C ALA A 115 -14.10 11.98 -2.23
N GLY A 116 -14.14 12.12 -3.56
CA GLY A 116 -13.63 11.14 -4.51
C GLY A 116 -12.14 10.84 -4.31
N VAL A 117 -11.31 11.88 -4.29
CA VAL A 117 -9.87 11.77 -4.03
C VAL A 117 -9.57 11.12 -2.68
N GLN A 118 -10.29 11.53 -1.62
CA GLN A 118 -10.09 10.98 -0.28
C GLN A 118 -10.43 9.48 -0.24
N ARG A 119 -11.54 9.07 -0.86
CA ARG A 119 -11.91 7.66 -1.02
C ARG A 119 -10.86 6.88 -1.80
N PHE A 120 -10.43 7.40 -2.95
CA PHE A 120 -9.44 6.77 -3.81
C PHE A 120 -8.15 6.44 -3.05
N PHE A 121 -7.68 7.38 -2.21
CA PHE A 121 -6.47 7.19 -1.40
C PHE A 121 -6.72 6.54 -0.04
N GLY A 122 -7.95 6.10 0.26
CA GLY A 122 -8.30 5.45 1.52
C GLY A 122 -8.15 6.35 2.76
N VAL A 123 -8.22 7.67 2.60
CA VAL A 123 -8.12 8.62 3.71
C VAL A 123 -9.48 9.12 4.17
N HIS A 124 -9.52 9.64 5.40
CA HIS A 124 -10.78 10.05 6.03
C HIS A 124 -11.46 11.21 5.31
N ALA A 125 -12.79 11.28 5.45
CA ALA A 125 -13.58 12.40 4.97
C ALA A 125 -13.15 13.69 5.68
N GLY A 126 -12.68 14.66 4.91
CA GLY A 126 -12.16 15.93 5.42
C GLY A 126 -10.63 16.02 5.42
N PHE A 127 -9.90 14.95 5.07
CA PHE A 127 -8.44 14.99 4.98
C PHE A 127 -7.95 16.18 4.13
N LEU A 128 -8.57 16.48 2.99
CA LEU A 128 -8.13 17.61 2.16
C LEU A 128 -8.52 18.96 2.75
N LEU A 129 -9.75 19.07 3.26
CA LEU A 129 -10.41 20.37 3.55
C LEU A 129 -10.27 20.82 5.00
N ALA A 130 -9.98 19.90 5.93
CA ALA A 130 -9.92 20.22 7.34
C ALA A 130 -8.83 21.24 7.65
N ASP A 131 -9.14 22.21 8.49
CA ASP A 131 -8.36 22.45 9.69
C ASP A 131 -6.95 21.83 9.89
N ALA A 132 -5.89 22.59 10.17
CA ALA A 132 -4.65 21.95 10.66
C ALA A 132 -4.87 21.30 12.03
N LYS A 133 -5.53 22.02 12.96
CA LYS A 133 -5.89 21.52 14.29
C LYS A 133 -6.81 20.31 14.17
N SER A 134 -7.94 20.45 13.47
CA SER A 134 -8.91 19.36 13.30
C SER A 134 -8.33 18.11 12.63
N ALA A 135 -7.35 18.27 11.73
CA ALA A 135 -6.69 17.13 11.07
C ALA A 135 -5.71 16.42 12.02
N VAL A 136 -4.95 17.17 12.83
CA VAL A 136 -4.04 16.60 13.84
C VAL A 136 -4.82 15.93 14.98
N GLU A 137 -5.93 16.53 15.43
CA GLU A 137 -6.82 15.90 16.42
C GLU A 137 -7.29 14.51 15.97
N ARG A 138 -7.70 14.39 14.71
CA ARG A 138 -8.07 13.10 14.11
C ARG A 138 -6.90 12.14 13.99
N ALA A 139 -5.71 12.63 13.61
CA ALA A 139 -4.52 11.79 13.52
C ALA A 139 -4.04 11.29 14.89
N LEU A 140 -4.26 12.05 15.96
CA LEU A 140 -3.97 11.63 17.33
C LEU A 140 -4.99 10.59 17.84
N ALA A 141 -6.27 10.73 17.46
CA ALA A 141 -7.26 9.69 17.71
C ALA A 141 -6.93 8.37 16.97
N TYR A 142 -6.21 8.47 15.85
CA TYR A 142 -5.64 7.33 15.10
C TYR A 142 -4.56 6.62 15.93
N GLY A 143 -4.99 5.67 16.76
CA GLY A 143 -4.17 4.87 17.68
C GLY A 143 -4.87 4.56 19.00
N THR A 144 -5.77 5.43 19.48
CA THR A 144 -6.74 5.06 20.52
C THR A 144 -8.01 4.42 19.93
N ASP A 145 -8.29 4.73 18.66
CA ASP A 145 -9.40 4.23 17.82
C ASP A 145 -9.08 2.95 17.04
N ASP A 146 -8.03 2.18 17.35
CA ASP A 146 -7.64 1.01 16.54
C ASP A 146 -8.82 0.03 16.33
N LEU A 147 -9.63 -0.21 17.36
CA LEU A 147 -10.81 -1.07 17.24
C LEU A 147 -11.93 -0.46 16.38
N GLU A 148 -12.16 0.85 16.47
CA GLU A 148 -13.17 1.56 15.65
C GLU A 148 -12.74 1.68 14.20
N GLN A 149 -11.45 1.85 13.96
CA GLN A 149 -10.86 1.87 12.63
C GLN A 149 -10.84 0.49 11.98
N LEU A 150 -10.46 -0.54 12.74
CA LEU A 150 -10.56 -1.93 12.29
C LEU A 150 -12.03 -2.29 12.05
N SER A 151 -12.95 -1.87 12.91
CA SER A 151 -14.41 -1.96 12.70
C SER A 151 -14.83 -1.28 11.39
N TYR A 152 -14.37 -0.06 11.13
CA TYR A 152 -14.65 0.65 9.87
C TYR A 152 -14.15 -0.11 8.63
N ARG A 153 -12.92 -0.67 8.69
CA ARG A 153 -12.25 -1.39 7.59
C ARG A 153 -12.76 -2.80 7.35
N THR A 154 -13.27 -3.48 8.38
CA THR A 154 -13.70 -4.89 8.31
C THR A 154 -15.22 -5.07 8.27
N GLY A 155 -15.97 -4.07 8.76
CA GLY A 155 -17.41 -4.21 9.00
C GLY A 155 -17.77 -5.04 10.23
N MET A 156 -16.77 -5.41 11.04
CA MET A 156 -16.96 -6.08 12.32
C MET A 156 -17.29 -5.06 13.42
N THR A 157 -17.99 -5.49 14.47
CA THR A 157 -18.14 -4.64 15.66
C THR A 157 -16.79 -4.49 16.39
N PRO A 158 -16.55 -3.42 17.16
CA PRO A 158 -15.34 -3.28 17.96
C PRO A 158 -15.08 -4.48 18.89
N GLU A 159 -16.15 -5.08 19.44
CA GLU A 159 -16.06 -6.29 20.25
C GLU A 159 -15.63 -7.52 19.45
N ALA A 160 -16.19 -7.72 18.25
CA ALA A 160 -15.79 -8.81 17.36
C ALA A 160 -14.31 -8.67 16.94
N VAL A 161 -13.86 -7.45 16.64
CA VAL A 161 -12.44 -7.18 16.35
C VAL A 161 -11.56 -7.60 17.51
N ARG A 162 -11.90 -7.19 18.75
CA ARG A 162 -11.16 -7.58 19.95
C ARG A 162 -11.10 -9.10 20.12
N LEU A 163 -12.24 -9.79 20.00
CA LEU A 163 -12.31 -11.24 20.13
C LEU A 163 -11.48 -11.97 19.06
N THR A 164 -11.49 -11.49 17.83
CA THR A 164 -10.67 -12.04 16.74
C THR A 164 -9.18 -11.78 16.94
N LEU A 165 -8.79 -10.60 17.44
CA LEU A 165 -7.39 -10.32 17.85
C LEU A 165 -6.92 -11.26 18.97
N ASP A 166 -7.82 -11.62 19.90
CA ASP A 166 -7.57 -12.60 20.96
C ASP A 166 -7.54 -14.06 20.44
N GLY A 167 -7.66 -14.29 19.12
CA GLY A 167 -7.69 -15.63 18.52
C GLY A 167 -9.02 -16.38 18.74
N ARG A 168 -10.08 -15.67 19.15
CA ARG A 168 -11.41 -16.23 19.45
C ARG A 168 -12.48 -15.57 18.56
N PRO A 169 -12.37 -15.65 17.22
CA PRO A 169 -13.30 -14.97 16.33
C PRO A 169 -14.74 -15.42 16.60
N PRO A 170 -15.70 -14.50 16.72
CA PRO A 170 -17.10 -14.87 16.74
C PRO A 170 -17.45 -15.57 15.42
N ARG A 171 -18.35 -16.55 15.48
CA ARG A 171 -18.78 -17.32 14.29
C ARG A 171 -20.28 -17.14 14.06
N PRO A 172 -20.73 -15.92 13.72
CA PRO A 172 -22.12 -15.72 13.35
C PRO A 172 -22.43 -16.52 12.07
N PRO A 173 -23.71 -16.91 11.85
CA PRO A 173 -24.11 -17.45 10.56
C PRO A 173 -23.74 -16.49 9.43
N LEU A 174 -23.17 -17.01 8.33
CA LEU A 174 -22.67 -16.18 7.22
C LEU A 174 -23.71 -15.16 6.70
N ARG A 175 -25.00 -15.53 6.68
CA ARG A 175 -26.11 -14.62 6.31
C ARG A 175 -26.19 -13.38 7.21
N GLU A 176 -25.95 -13.54 8.50
CA GLU A 176 -25.99 -12.45 9.48
C GLU A 176 -24.76 -11.57 9.35
N GLN A 177 -23.58 -12.17 9.15
CA GLN A 177 -22.35 -11.45 8.86
C GLN A 177 -22.51 -10.57 7.62
N VAL A 178 -22.98 -11.13 6.50
CA VAL A 178 -23.15 -10.37 5.26
C VAL A 178 -24.16 -9.24 5.45
N ARG A 179 -25.29 -9.49 6.12
CA ARG A 179 -26.28 -8.46 6.43
C ARG A 179 -25.67 -7.33 7.26
N SER A 180 -24.98 -7.67 8.35
CA SER A 180 -24.33 -6.71 9.24
C SER A 180 -23.28 -5.87 8.51
N ARG A 181 -22.44 -6.51 7.68
CA ARG A 181 -21.43 -5.81 6.88
C ARG A 181 -22.04 -4.91 5.80
N LEU A 182 -23.16 -5.30 5.18
CA LEU A 182 -23.90 -4.44 4.25
C LEU A 182 -24.52 -3.22 4.97
N GLU A 183 -25.14 -3.43 6.13
CA GLU A 183 -25.66 -2.36 6.98
C GLU A 183 -24.56 -1.40 7.41
N HIS A 184 -23.38 -1.94 7.78
CA HIS A 184 -22.20 -1.17 8.12
C HIS A 184 -21.73 -0.28 6.96
N LEU A 185 -21.65 -0.82 5.74
CA LEU A 185 -21.31 -0.04 4.55
C LEU A 185 -22.32 1.11 4.34
N ARG A 186 -23.61 0.82 4.40
CA ARG A 186 -24.69 1.81 4.23
C ARG A 186 -24.65 2.93 5.28
N ARG A 187 -24.27 2.60 6.51
CA ARG A 187 -24.15 3.54 7.63
C ARG A 187 -22.89 4.39 7.56
N THR A 188 -21.75 3.79 7.21
CA THR A 188 -20.43 4.43 7.30
C THR A 188 -20.00 5.13 6.01
N ARG A 189 -20.67 4.84 4.88
CA ARG A 189 -20.41 5.44 3.57
C ARG A 189 -21.73 6.00 3.00
N PRO A 190 -22.31 7.04 3.63
CA PRO A 190 -23.53 7.65 3.14
C PRO A 190 -23.27 8.46 1.86
N ARG A 191 -24.36 8.85 1.21
CA ARG A 191 -24.36 9.80 0.09
C ARG A 191 -23.90 11.19 0.54
N GLN A 192 -23.72 12.07 -0.44
CA GLN A 192 -23.36 13.49 -0.20
C GLN A 192 -24.39 14.24 0.64
N ASP A 193 -25.67 13.83 0.59
CA ASP A 193 -26.75 14.39 1.41
C ASP A 193 -26.79 13.84 2.85
N GLY A 194 -25.83 12.98 3.21
CA GLY A 194 -25.74 12.33 4.51
C GLY A 194 -26.69 11.14 4.70
N ARG A 195 -27.52 10.80 3.70
CA ARG A 195 -28.44 9.67 3.79
C ARG A 195 -27.77 8.36 3.33
N PRO A 196 -28.17 7.20 3.88
CA PRO A 196 -27.71 5.92 3.37
C PRO A 196 -28.14 5.73 1.92
N HIS A 197 -27.30 5.07 1.12
CA HIS A 197 -27.71 4.63 -0.21
C HIS A 197 -28.92 3.69 -0.12
N SER A 198 -29.89 3.89 -1.01
CA SER A 198 -31.02 3.00 -1.13
C SER A 198 -30.59 1.68 -1.77
N LEU A 199 -31.31 0.60 -1.45
CA LEU A 199 -31.01 -0.71 -2.03
C LEU A 199 -31.19 -0.72 -3.55
N ALA A 200 -32.13 0.06 -4.08
CA ALA A 200 -32.33 0.21 -5.52
C ALA A 200 -31.12 0.89 -6.20
N GLU A 201 -30.55 1.93 -5.59
CA GLU A 201 -29.36 2.61 -6.11
C GLU A 201 -28.14 1.70 -6.13
N ILE A 202 -27.96 0.90 -5.08
CA ILE A 202 -26.88 -0.09 -5.00
C ILE A 202 -27.07 -1.12 -6.12
N ALA A 203 -28.28 -1.67 -6.28
CA ALA A 203 -28.62 -2.68 -7.29
C ALA A 203 -28.35 -2.18 -8.72
N ALA A 204 -28.77 -0.95 -9.00
CA ALA A 204 -28.63 -0.31 -10.31
C ALA A 204 -27.17 -0.15 -10.74
N SER A 205 -26.22 -0.08 -9.80
CA SER A 205 -24.80 0.08 -10.12
C SER A 205 -24.13 -1.17 -10.71
N PHE A 206 -24.82 -2.33 -10.69
CA PHE A 206 -24.32 -3.59 -11.25
C PHE A 206 -25.43 -4.42 -11.91
N ASP A 207 -26.44 -3.75 -12.48
CA ASP A 207 -27.54 -4.35 -13.25
C ASP A 207 -28.28 -5.49 -12.52
N ALA A 208 -28.44 -5.36 -11.20
CA ALA A 208 -29.15 -6.32 -10.37
C ALA A 208 -30.57 -5.85 -10.00
N SER A 209 -31.44 -6.80 -9.65
CA SER A 209 -32.77 -6.47 -9.13
C SER A 209 -32.70 -5.93 -7.70
N GLY A 210 -33.42 -4.84 -7.42
CA GLY A 210 -33.52 -4.26 -6.07
C GLY A 210 -34.06 -5.25 -5.03
N GLN A 211 -34.93 -6.18 -5.46
CA GLN A 211 -35.52 -7.22 -4.61
C GLN A 211 -34.48 -8.22 -4.08
N SER A 212 -33.38 -8.47 -4.82
CA SER A 212 -32.27 -9.30 -4.35
C SER A 212 -31.53 -8.64 -3.18
N LEU A 213 -31.34 -7.33 -3.25
CA LEU A 213 -30.70 -6.56 -2.17
C LEU A 213 -31.63 -6.38 -0.97
N THR A 214 -32.95 -6.29 -1.18
CA THR A 214 -33.93 -6.30 -0.09
C THR A 214 -33.85 -7.57 0.73
N ARG A 215 -33.87 -8.75 0.08
CA ARG A 215 -33.71 -10.04 0.77
C ARG A 215 -32.37 -10.14 1.50
N LEU A 216 -31.30 -9.62 0.90
CA LEU A 216 -29.99 -9.58 1.52
C LEU A 216 -29.98 -8.70 2.79
N ALA A 217 -30.59 -7.52 2.72
CA ALA A 217 -30.73 -6.60 3.85
C ALA A 217 -31.64 -7.17 4.96
N GLN A 218 -32.60 -8.03 4.62
CA GLN A 218 -33.44 -8.76 5.57
C GLN A 218 -32.77 -10.03 6.14
N GLY A 219 -31.60 -10.41 5.61
CA GLY A 219 -30.89 -11.64 6.04
C GLY A 219 -31.50 -12.94 5.50
N GLU A 220 -32.37 -12.84 4.49
CA GLU A 220 -33.10 -13.98 3.89
C GLU A 220 -32.30 -14.69 2.77
N GLY A 221 -31.09 -14.23 2.47
CA GLY A 221 -30.26 -14.83 1.42
C GLY A 221 -28.81 -14.37 1.45
N LEU A 222 -27.98 -15.02 0.63
CA LEU A 222 -26.59 -14.63 0.39
C LEU A 222 -26.46 -13.99 -1.00
N PRO A 223 -25.53 -13.04 -1.18
CA PRO A 223 -25.23 -12.52 -2.49
C PRO A 223 -24.49 -13.60 -3.27
N ASN A 224 -24.80 -13.75 -4.56
CA ASN A 224 -23.90 -14.46 -5.45
C ASN A 224 -22.59 -13.66 -5.64
N LEU A 225 -21.56 -14.28 -6.20
CA LEU A 225 -20.24 -13.65 -6.35
C LEU A 225 -20.30 -12.33 -7.13
N ALA A 226 -21.12 -12.25 -8.18
CA ALA A 226 -21.29 -11.04 -8.98
C ALA A 226 -21.93 -9.90 -8.17
N ALA A 227 -22.96 -10.20 -7.38
CA ALA A 227 -23.61 -9.25 -6.50
C ALA A 227 -22.67 -8.79 -5.37
N ALA A 228 -21.91 -9.70 -4.76
CA ALA A 228 -20.92 -9.34 -3.74
C ALA A 228 -19.85 -8.40 -4.30
N ALA A 229 -19.30 -8.72 -5.48
CA ALA A 229 -18.34 -7.87 -6.17
C ALA A 229 -18.93 -6.51 -6.57
N GLY A 230 -20.19 -6.49 -7.03
CA GLY A 230 -20.92 -5.26 -7.37
C GLY A 230 -21.08 -4.32 -6.18
N ILE A 231 -21.54 -4.84 -5.04
CA ILE A 231 -21.68 -4.08 -3.78
C ILE A 231 -20.32 -3.54 -3.32
N GLN A 232 -19.28 -4.38 -3.32
CA GLN A 232 -17.94 -3.99 -2.87
C GLN A 232 -17.35 -2.89 -3.75
N ARG A 233 -17.49 -3.00 -5.08
CA ARG A 233 -17.07 -1.97 -6.04
C ARG A 233 -17.85 -0.67 -5.85
N PHE A 234 -19.17 -0.75 -5.66
CA PHE A 234 -20.01 0.43 -5.39
C PHE A 234 -19.52 1.23 -4.18
N TYR A 235 -19.12 0.54 -3.10
CA TYR A 235 -18.61 1.17 -1.88
C TYR A 235 -17.10 1.44 -1.87
N GLY A 236 -16.36 1.00 -2.90
CA GLY A 236 -14.90 1.11 -2.95
C GLY A 236 -14.21 0.35 -1.82
N VAL A 237 -14.67 -0.87 -1.51
CA VAL A 237 -14.03 -1.75 -0.52
C VAL A 237 -13.39 -2.96 -1.19
N GLU A 238 -12.39 -3.53 -0.52
CA GLU A 238 -11.60 -4.66 -1.03
C GLU A 238 -12.44 -5.92 -1.31
N GLY A 239 -11.91 -6.73 -2.23
CA GLY A 239 -12.45 -8.04 -2.54
C GLY A 239 -12.54 -8.93 -1.29
N GLY A 240 -13.74 -9.44 -1.00
CA GLY A 240 -13.96 -10.34 0.14
C GLY A 240 -14.55 -9.65 1.36
N PHE A 241 -14.73 -8.32 1.37
CA PHE A 241 -15.32 -7.59 2.51
C PHE A 241 -16.63 -8.21 3.02
N LEU A 242 -17.52 -8.69 2.15
CA LEU A 242 -18.79 -9.27 2.59
C LEU A 242 -18.65 -10.72 3.07
N LEU A 243 -17.81 -11.51 2.42
CA LEU A 243 -17.81 -12.98 2.50
C LEU A 243 -16.65 -13.57 3.31
N ALA A 244 -15.54 -12.83 3.45
CA ALA A 244 -14.38 -13.26 4.23
C ALA A 244 -14.77 -13.50 5.68
N ASP A 245 -14.20 -14.51 6.33
CA ASP A 245 -14.41 -14.65 7.77
C ASP A 245 -13.77 -13.48 8.55
N ASP A 246 -14.05 -13.40 9.84
CA ASP A 246 -13.57 -12.29 10.67
C ASP A 246 -12.04 -12.27 10.80
N ALA A 247 -11.36 -13.42 10.78
CA ALA A 247 -9.90 -13.49 10.86
C ALA A 247 -9.25 -13.05 9.53
N GLU A 248 -9.79 -13.50 8.40
CA GLU A 248 -9.36 -13.08 7.06
C GLU A 248 -9.59 -11.58 6.82
N ALA A 249 -10.76 -11.07 7.20
CA ALA A 249 -11.09 -9.65 7.08
C ALA A 249 -10.14 -8.80 7.94
N LEU A 250 -9.89 -9.22 9.18
CA LEU A 250 -8.98 -8.54 10.08
C LEU A 250 -7.53 -8.61 9.60
N GLY A 251 -7.05 -9.78 9.16
CA GLY A 251 -5.70 -9.95 8.61
C GLY A 251 -5.47 -9.08 7.37
N THR A 252 -6.45 -8.96 6.49
CA THR A 252 -6.39 -8.08 5.31
C THR A 252 -6.34 -6.60 5.72
N ALA A 253 -7.15 -6.20 6.70
CA ALA A 253 -7.16 -4.83 7.21
C ALA A 253 -5.83 -4.47 7.88
N LEU A 254 -5.28 -5.36 8.71
CA LEU A 254 -3.97 -5.21 9.36
C LEU A 254 -2.84 -5.17 8.34
N ALA A 255 -2.81 -6.05 7.34
CA ALA A 255 -1.82 -5.99 6.27
C ALA A 255 -1.90 -4.68 5.46
N GLY A 256 -3.10 -4.11 5.30
CA GLY A 256 -3.28 -2.77 4.74
C GLY A 256 -2.64 -1.69 5.60
N ILE A 257 -2.92 -1.73 6.91
CA ILE A 257 -2.31 -0.82 7.89
C ILE A 257 -0.79 -0.99 7.91
N GLU A 258 -0.26 -2.22 7.91
CA GLU A 258 1.18 -2.52 7.85
C GLU A 258 1.82 -1.97 6.57
N ARG A 259 1.17 -2.06 5.41
CA ARG A 259 1.66 -1.44 4.17
C ARG A 259 1.68 0.08 4.27
N GLU A 260 0.70 0.67 4.93
CA GLU A 260 0.65 2.11 5.18
C GLU A 260 1.72 2.56 6.19
N LEU A 261 2.05 1.72 7.16
CA LEU A 261 3.03 1.97 8.22
C LEU A 261 4.47 1.51 7.88
N GLY A 262 4.62 0.71 6.83
CA GLY A 262 5.88 0.06 6.45
C GLY A 262 6.96 1.05 5.98
N PRO A 263 8.20 0.56 5.77
CA PRO A 263 9.39 1.39 5.53
C PRO A 263 9.38 2.23 4.23
N ALA A 264 8.28 2.30 3.49
CA ALA A 264 8.08 3.31 2.45
C ALA A 264 8.09 4.76 2.98
N GLY A 265 8.05 4.95 4.30
CA GLY A 265 8.30 6.23 5.00
C GLY A 265 9.77 6.49 5.40
N ARG A 266 10.70 5.55 5.19
CA ARG A 266 12.15 5.75 5.37
C ARG A 266 12.90 5.11 4.20
N GLY A 267 13.38 5.94 3.29
CA GLY A 267 14.00 5.53 2.02
C GLY A 267 14.92 4.31 2.08
N GLY A 268 14.38 3.16 1.67
CA GLY A 268 15.13 1.95 1.36
C GLY A 268 14.47 1.25 0.17
N GLU A 269 15.22 1.07 -0.92
CA GLU A 269 14.73 0.42 -2.13
C GLU A 269 14.24 -1.01 -1.87
N ASN A 270 13.22 -1.43 -2.63
CA ASN A 270 12.70 -2.79 -2.59
C ASN A 270 13.82 -3.79 -2.99
N PRO A 271 14.12 -4.82 -2.16
CA PRO A 271 15.21 -5.75 -2.41
C PRO A 271 15.06 -6.52 -3.73
N MET A 272 13.83 -6.68 -4.23
CA MET A 272 13.56 -7.26 -5.54
C MET A 272 14.03 -6.35 -6.69
N LEU A 273 13.89 -5.02 -6.54
CA LEU A 273 14.36 -4.03 -7.51
C LEU A 273 15.89 -3.83 -7.47
N ALA A 274 16.54 -4.14 -6.34
CA ALA A 274 17.99 -4.22 -6.25
C ALA A 274 18.51 -5.46 -7.00
N LEU A 275 17.85 -6.61 -6.83
CA LEU A 275 18.21 -7.87 -7.52
C LEU A 275 18.02 -7.79 -9.05
N MET A 276 16.93 -7.17 -9.51
CA MET A 276 16.63 -6.96 -10.93
C MET A 276 17.58 -5.99 -11.65
N ARG A 277 18.30 -5.14 -10.88
CA ARG A 277 19.35 -4.27 -11.41
C ARG A 277 20.72 -4.94 -11.40
N ALA A 278 20.98 -5.81 -10.42
CA ALA A 278 22.25 -6.52 -10.29
C ALA A 278 22.48 -7.59 -11.38
N HIS A 279 21.39 -8.14 -11.94
CA HIS A 279 21.46 -9.18 -12.96
C HIS A 279 20.67 -8.73 -14.20
N ASP A 280 21.18 -9.00 -15.42
CA ASP A 280 20.57 -8.63 -16.71
C ASP A 280 19.28 -9.42 -17.04
N VAL A 281 18.39 -9.51 -16.06
CA VAL A 281 17.07 -10.13 -16.15
C VAL A 281 16.22 -9.35 -17.15
N ARG A 282 16.43 -8.03 -17.27
CA ARG A 282 15.71 -7.19 -18.23
C ARG A 282 16.06 -7.54 -19.68
N GLY A 283 17.31 -7.89 -19.99
CA GLY A 283 17.73 -8.39 -21.29
C GLY A 283 17.12 -9.76 -21.62
N ILE A 284 16.94 -10.63 -20.62
CA ILE A 284 16.30 -11.94 -20.79
C ILE A 284 14.79 -11.79 -21.04
N VAL A 285 14.10 -11.01 -20.21
CA VAL A 285 12.63 -10.78 -20.33
C VAL A 285 12.27 -10.10 -21.65
N THR A 286 13.06 -9.13 -22.10
CA THR A 286 12.83 -8.43 -23.38
C THR A 286 12.94 -9.38 -24.58
N ARG A 287 13.86 -10.36 -24.52
CA ARG A 287 14.01 -11.37 -25.58
C ARG A 287 12.99 -12.50 -25.46
N ALA A 288 12.67 -12.92 -24.24
CA ALA A 288 11.66 -13.95 -23.95
C ALA A 288 10.25 -13.52 -24.38
N GLY A 289 9.94 -12.21 -24.36
CA GLY A 289 8.68 -11.64 -24.88
C GLY A 289 8.41 -11.91 -26.37
N ARG A 290 9.38 -12.44 -27.12
CA ARG A 290 9.23 -12.84 -28.54
C ARG A 290 9.00 -14.35 -28.73
N LEU A 291 8.98 -15.12 -27.65
CA LEU A 291 8.84 -16.58 -27.72
C LEU A 291 7.37 -17.00 -27.82
N SER A 292 7.12 -18.10 -28.54
CA SER A 292 5.83 -18.77 -28.54
C SER A 292 5.56 -19.45 -27.18
N PRO A 293 4.32 -19.84 -26.85
CA PRO A 293 4.03 -20.55 -25.59
C PRO A 293 4.86 -21.81 -25.35
N ARG A 294 5.20 -22.56 -26.42
CA ARG A 294 6.14 -23.69 -26.35
C ARG A 294 7.57 -23.25 -26.05
N GLY A 295 8.00 -22.12 -26.62
CA GLY A 295 9.29 -21.50 -26.32
C GLY A 295 9.39 -21.00 -24.87
N TRP A 296 8.30 -20.48 -24.31
CA TRP A 296 8.22 -20.12 -22.90
C TRP A 296 8.37 -21.33 -21.99
N LYS A 297 7.70 -22.44 -22.30
CA LYS A 297 7.85 -23.70 -21.57
C LYS A 297 9.29 -24.21 -21.63
N SER A 298 9.89 -24.23 -22.83
CA SER A 298 11.28 -24.66 -23.01
C SER A 298 12.29 -23.76 -22.27
N LEU A 299 12.05 -22.45 -22.18
CA LEU A 299 12.90 -21.52 -21.43
C LEU A 299 12.78 -21.76 -19.93
N ALA A 300 11.57 -21.97 -19.42
CA ALA A 300 11.34 -22.29 -18.01
C ALA A 300 12.03 -23.61 -17.62
N ASP A 301 11.85 -24.66 -18.43
CA ASP A 301 12.48 -25.97 -18.20
C ASP A 301 14.01 -25.85 -18.22
N HIS A 302 14.58 -25.01 -19.10
CA HIS A 302 16.05 -24.79 -19.18
C HIS A 302 16.60 -23.98 -18.00
N LEU A 303 15.84 -22.99 -17.51
CA LEU A 303 16.21 -22.22 -16.31
C LEU A 303 16.19 -23.11 -15.06
N GLU A 304 15.21 -24.01 -14.97
CA GLU A 304 15.12 -24.98 -13.89
C GLU A 304 16.31 -25.96 -13.92
N ASP A 305 16.70 -26.43 -15.10
CA ASP A 305 17.88 -27.28 -15.31
C ASP A 305 19.19 -26.57 -14.95
N LEU A 306 19.32 -25.27 -15.30
CA LEU A 306 20.47 -24.44 -14.92
C LEU A 306 20.55 -24.21 -13.41
N LEU A 307 19.42 -23.89 -12.76
CA LEU A 307 19.36 -23.71 -11.31
C LEU A 307 19.65 -25.01 -10.56
N ALA A 308 19.21 -26.15 -11.08
CA ALA A 308 19.54 -27.46 -10.53
C ALA A 308 21.05 -27.76 -10.63
N ARG A 309 21.70 -27.42 -11.76
CA ARG A 309 23.15 -27.57 -11.95
C ARG A 309 23.96 -26.61 -11.09
N GLU A 310 23.56 -25.34 -10.97
CA GLU A 310 24.23 -24.40 -10.07
C GLU A 310 24.04 -24.76 -8.60
N GLY A 311 22.86 -25.28 -8.23
CA GLY A 311 22.61 -25.85 -6.90
C GLY A 311 23.46 -27.10 -6.61
N GLN A 312 23.92 -27.83 -7.63
CA GLN A 312 24.89 -28.92 -7.50
C GLN A 312 26.34 -28.41 -7.40
N LEU A 313 26.71 -27.37 -8.16
CA LEU A 313 28.01 -26.68 -8.07
C LEU A 313 28.22 -26.00 -6.71
N ALA A 314 27.17 -25.40 -6.14
CA ALA A 314 27.18 -24.82 -4.80
C ALA A 314 27.23 -25.88 -3.67
N ARG A 315 26.98 -27.16 -3.98
CA ARG A 315 27.10 -28.29 -3.05
C ARG A 315 28.43 -29.04 -3.16
N LEU A 316 29.29 -28.72 -4.13
CA LEU A 316 30.65 -29.25 -4.11
C LEU A 316 31.42 -28.59 -2.95
N PRO A 317 32.04 -29.37 -2.06
CA PRO A 317 32.91 -28.79 -1.04
C PRO A 317 34.06 -28.05 -1.75
N PRO A 318 34.54 -26.92 -1.19
CA PRO A 318 35.67 -26.21 -1.77
C PRO A 318 36.87 -27.15 -1.90
N PRO A 319 37.73 -26.99 -2.92
CA PRO A 319 38.94 -27.80 -3.04
C PRO A 319 39.77 -27.58 -1.77
N ALA A 320 40.07 -28.69 -1.08
CA ALA A 320 40.84 -28.65 0.15
C ALA A 320 42.20 -27.99 -0.09
N ALA A 321 42.45 -26.88 0.59
CA ALA A 321 43.78 -26.30 0.72
C ALA A 321 44.64 -27.30 1.50
N GLY A 322 45.50 -28.04 0.79
CA GLY A 322 46.50 -28.92 1.39
C GLY A 322 46.36 -30.40 1.01
N ALA A 323 46.49 -30.72 -0.27
CA ALA A 323 47.05 -32.00 -0.68
C ALA A 323 48.22 -31.70 -1.62
N ALA A 324 49.41 -32.11 -1.15
CA ALA A 324 50.68 -31.97 -1.84
C ALA A 324 50.61 -32.46 -3.28
N ALA A 325 51.31 -31.77 -4.17
CA ALA A 325 51.66 -32.29 -5.48
C ALA A 325 52.31 -33.67 -5.33
N PRO A 326 51.82 -34.73 -6.01
CA PRO A 326 52.67 -35.83 -6.36
C PRO A 326 53.50 -35.42 -7.58
N ALA A 327 54.81 -35.55 -7.42
CA ALA A 327 55.78 -35.41 -8.47
C ALA A 327 55.50 -36.36 -9.64
N GLU A 328 55.72 -35.83 -10.84
CA GLU A 328 56.25 -36.46 -12.04
C GLU A 328 55.85 -37.91 -12.37
N THR A 329 55.30 -38.08 -13.57
CA THR A 329 55.94 -39.04 -14.49
C THR A 329 56.00 -38.44 -15.88
N VAL A 330 57.25 -38.19 -16.27
CA VAL A 330 57.73 -37.87 -17.61
C VAL A 330 57.41 -39.05 -18.53
N GLU A 331 56.80 -38.79 -19.68
CA GLU A 331 57.08 -39.57 -20.87
C GLU A 331 57.28 -38.60 -22.05
N ALA A 332 58.55 -38.47 -22.44
CA ALA A 332 59.00 -37.79 -23.65
C ALA A 332 58.59 -38.63 -24.89
N VAL A 333 58.46 -38.06 -26.09
CA VAL A 333 59.53 -37.94 -27.13
C VAL A 333 58.76 -37.70 -28.47
N PRO A 334 59.30 -37.10 -29.57
CA PRO A 334 60.41 -36.15 -29.76
C PRO A 334 60.03 -34.89 -30.55
N ALA A 335 61.02 -33.99 -30.64
CA ALA A 335 61.09 -32.78 -31.42
C ALA A 335 61.28 -32.98 -32.95
N ALA A 336 60.87 -31.96 -33.71
CA ALA A 336 61.55 -31.45 -34.90
C ALA A 336 61.19 -29.95 -35.03
N GLU A 337 62.15 -29.07 -34.72
CA GLU A 337 62.83 -28.16 -35.68
C GLU A 337 61.88 -27.13 -36.31
N ALA A 338 61.88 -25.90 -35.79
CA ALA A 338 62.79 -24.79 -36.17
C ALA A 338 62.09 -23.88 -37.18
N ASP A 339 61.81 -22.62 -36.81
CA ASP A 339 62.34 -21.47 -37.54
C ASP A 339 62.07 -20.16 -36.77
N THR A 340 62.97 -19.24 -37.05
CA THR A 340 63.43 -18.02 -36.43
C THR A 340 62.53 -16.77 -36.49
N ALA A 341 62.91 -15.81 -35.63
CA ALA A 341 62.76 -14.35 -35.75
C ALA A 341 61.31 -13.80 -35.66
N ASP A 342 61.01 -12.71 -34.96
CA ASP A 342 61.75 -11.47 -34.84
C ASP A 342 61.21 -10.66 -33.64
N ALA A 343 62.10 -9.98 -32.94
CA ALA A 343 61.84 -8.88 -32.02
C ALA A 343 62.80 -7.77 -32.46
N PRO A 344 62.54 -6.45 -32.31
CA PRO A 344 62.18 -5.87 -31.02
C PRO A 344 61.47 -4.48 -31.08
N HIS A 345 61.48 -3.80 -29.93
CA HIS A 345 61.31 -2.34 -29.74
C HIS A 345 59.86 -1.81 -29.87
N GLY A 346 59.30 -1.07 -28.92
CA GLY A 346 59.89 -0.23 -27.88
C GLY A 346 58.90 0.91 -27.59
N PRO A 347 59.07 1.65 -26.48
CA PRO A 347 57.99 2.20 -25.65
C PRO A 347 57.67 3.66 -25.92
N ASP A 348 56.60 4.18 -25.32
CA ASP A 348 56.52 5.48 -24.59
C ASP A 348 55.04 5.90 -24.44
N ARG A 349 54.52 5.95 -23.21
CA ARG A 349 54.50 7.06 -22.24
C ARG A 349 53.33 8.04 -22.43
N GLU A 350 52.54 8.14 -21.36
CA GLU A 350 52.04 9.36 -20.69
C GLU A 350 51.30 10.39 -21.58
N HIS A 351 49.96 10.51 -21.48
CA HIS A 351 49.21 11.50 -20.66
C HIS A 351 49.49 12.99 -20.99
N PRO A 352 48.60 13.96 -20.70
CA PRO A 352 47.15 14.05 -20.88
C PRO A 352 46.75 15.42 -21.52
N ARG A 353 45.50 15.58 -21.95
CA ARG A 353 44.60 16.71 -21.60
C ARG A 353 43.25 16.57 -22.29
#